data_AF-G5BX33-F1
#
_entry.id   AF-G5BX33-F1
#
_cell.length_a   1.000
_cell.length_b   1.000
_cell.length_c   1.000
_cell.angle_alpha   90.00
_cell.angle_beta   90.00
_cell.angle_gamma   90.00
#
_symmetry.space_group_name_H-M   'P 1'
#
loop_
_entity.id
_entity.type
_entity.pdbx_description
1 polymer ?
#
loop_
_entity_poly.entity_id
_entity_poly.type
_entity_poly.pdbx_seq_one_letter_code
_entity_poly.pdbx_strand_id
1 'polypeptide(L)'
;MKENQKHIYDITGEAKDQVANSAFVERLRKHGLEAIYMIEPIDEYCVQQLKEFEGKTLVSETKEGLELPEDEEEKKKQEEKKTKFENLCKIMKDIFEKKVKTWLCQTDW
;
A
#
# COMPACT_ATOMS: atom_id res chain seq x y z
N MET A 1 17.32 1.16 -3.89
CA MET A 1 16.64 0.19 -2.97
C MET A 1 17.38 0.06 -1.64
N LYS A 2 16.67 0.20 -0.52
CA LYS A 2 17.25 0.05 0.83
C LYS A 2 17.66 -1.41 1.11
N GLU A 3 18.59 -1.63 2.02
CA GLU A 3 19.11 -2.98 2.36
C GLU A 3 18.01 -3.93 2.86
N ASN A 4 17.00 -3.43 3.58
CA ASN A 4 15.87 -4.22 4.08
C ASN A 4 14.68 -4.31 3.11
N GLN A 5 14.82 -3.78 1.89
CA GLN A 5 13.73 -3.72 0.91
C GLN A 5 13.65 -5.00 0.07
N LYS A 6 12.68 -5.87 0.44
CA LYS A 6 12.38 -7.14 -0.25
C LYS A 6 11.52 -6.99 -1.50
N HIS A 7 10.76 -5.91 -1.59
CA HIS A 7 9.75 -5.68 -2.63
C HIS A 7 10.08 -4.47 -3.49
N ILE A 8 9.72 -4.55 -4.77
CA ILE A 8 9.67 -3.41 -5.69
C ILE A 8 8.24 -2.88 -5.61
N TYR A 9 8.09 -1.59 -5.30
CA TYR A 9 6.78 -0.97 -5.17
C TYR A 9 6.39 -0.29 -6.48
N ASP A 10 5.17 -0.56 -6.95
CA ASP A 10 4.61 0.03 -8.17
C ASP A 10 3.26 0.70 -7.90
N ILE A 11 2.98 1.76 -8.66
CA ILE A 11 1.67 2.38 -8.72
C ILE A 11 1.32 2.68 -10.17
N THR A 12 0.14 2.22 -10.58
CA THR A 12 -0.43 2.47 -11.90
C THR A 12 -1.41 3.64 -11.84
N GLY A 13 -1.41 4.50 -12.85
CA GLY A 13 -2.36 5.59 -12.98
C GLY A 13 -2.31 6.27 -14.34
N GLU A 14 -3.11 7.32 -14.55
CA GLU A 14 -3.21 7.98 -15.86
C GLU A 14 -2.20 9.12 -16.04
N ALA A 15 -1.73 9.70 -14.93
CA ALA A 15 -0.84 10.87 -14.95
C ALA A 15 0.19 10.80 -13.83
N LYS A 16 1.41 11.24 -14.14
CA LYS A 16 2.53 11.26 -13.18
C LYS A 16 2.22 12.07 -11.92
N ASP A 17 1.63 13.25 -12.08
CA ASP A 17 1.30 14.11 -10.95
C ASP A 17 0.20 13.53 -10.06
N GLN A 18 -0.72 12.75 -10.64
CA GLN A 18 -1.78 12.08 -9.90
C GLN A 18 -1.20 10.95 -9.04
N VAL A 19 -0.34 10.10 -9.59
CA VAL A 19 0.27 9.00 -8.82
C VAL A 19 1.27 9.52 -7.79
N ALA A 20 2.03 10.58 -8.12
CA ALA A 20 3.02 11.17 -7.22
C ALA A 20 2.41 11.90 -6.01
N ASN A 21 1.19 12.43 -6.14
CA ASN A 21 0.44 13.06 -5.06
C ASN A 21 -0.65 12.14 -4.49
N SER A 22 -0.57 10.84 -4.79
CA SER A 22 -1.54 9.88 -4.28
C SER A 22 -1.31 9.58 -2.81
N ALA A 23 -2.40 9.25 -2.12
CA ALA A 23 -2.42 8.66 -0.79
C ALA A 23 -1.41 7.53 -0.56
N PHE A 24 -1.28 6.69 -1.58
CA PHE A 24 -0.60 5.40 -1.47
C PHE A 24 0.92 5.57 -1.39
N VAL A 25 1.47 6.60 -2.05
CA VAL A 25 2.91 6.87 -2.09
C VAL A 25 3.43 7.65 -0.88
N GLU A 26 2.56 8.32 -0.10
CA GLU A 26 2.99 9.18 1.03
C GLU A 26 3.80 8.39 2.07
N ARG A 27 3.32 7.20 2.43
CA ARG A 27 3.97 6.34 3.40
C ARG A 27 5.32 5.84 2.92
N LEU A 28 5.43 5.42 1.67
CA LEU A 28 6.71 4.98 1.08
C LEU A 28 7.71 6.13 1.00
N ARG A 29 7.26 7.31 0.59
CA ARG A 29 8.08 8.51 0.52
C ARG A 29 8.61 8.91 1.89
N LYS A 30 7.77 8.86 2.94
CA LYS A 30 8.18 9.12 4.33
C LYS A 30 9.26 8.15 4.81
N HIS A 31 9.16 6.89 4.40
CA HIS A 31 10.14 5.85 4.71
C HIS A 31 11.29 5.80 3.70
N GLY A 32 11.39 6.74 2.74
CA GLY A 32 12.46 6.78 1.73
C GLY A 32 12.54 5.51 0.87
N LEU A 33 11.40 4.86 0.63
CA LEU A 33 11.27 3.74 -0.29
C LEU A 33 10.91 4.26 -1.68
N GLU A 34 11.52 3.65 -2.69
CA GLU A 34 11.31 4.04 -4.09
C GLU A 34 10.07 3.31 -4.65
N ALA A 35 9.23 4.06 -5.36
CA ALA A 35 8.02 3.59 -6.03
C ALA A 35 8.13 3.87 -7.54
N ILE A 36 7.75 2.89 -8.37
CA ILE A 36 7.74 2.99 -9.82
C ILE A 36 6.39 3.55 -10.26
N TYR A 37 6.42 4.66 -11.00
CA TYR A 37 5.23 5.27 -11.58
C TYR A 37 4.98 4.73 -12.97
N MET A 38 3.94 3.91 -13.07
CA MET A 38 3.46 3.33 -14.30
C MET A 38 2.26 4.14 -14.77
N ILE A 39 2.45 4.89 -15.85
CA ILE A 39 1.47 5.89 -16.32
C ILE A 39 0.81 5.50 -17.64
N GLU A 40 1.20 4.36 -18.21
CA GLU A 40 0.64 3.88 -19.46
C GLU A 40 -0.42 2.80 -19.20
N PRO A 41 -1.55 2.79 -19.94
CA PRO A 41 -2.59 1.77 -19.78
C PRO A 41 -2.07 0.34 -20.00
N ILE A 42 -1.01 0.17 -20.79
CA ILE A 42 -0.37 -1.12 -21.03
C ILE A 42 0.33 -1.66 -19.77
N ASP A 43 0.79 -0.77 -18.89
CA ASP A 43 1.54 -1.15 -17.69
C ASP A 43 0.70 -2.00 -16.75
N GLU A 44 -0.62 -1.75 -16.67
CA GLU A 44 -1.55 -2.53 -15.86
C GLU A 44 -1.60 -4.00 -16.29
N TYR A 45 -1.42 -4.28 -17.58
CA TYR A 45 -1.28 -5.64 -18.10
C TYR A 45 0.13 -6.21 -17.87
N CYS A 46 1.16 -5.37 -17.98
CA CYS A 46 2.55 -5.78 -17.75
C CYS A 46 2.77 -6.26 -16.31
N VAL A 47 2.30 -5.54 -15.30
CA VAL A 47 2.48 -5.91 -13.87
C VAL A 47 1.72 -7.15 -13.46
N GLN A 48 0.66 -7.53 -14.19
CA GLN A 48 -0.03 -8.80 -13.92
C GLN A 48 0.83 -10.02 -14.28
N GLN A 49 1.70 -9.87 -15.28
CA GLN A 49 2.61 -10.94 -15.72
C GLN A 49 3.99 -10.84 -15.06
N LEU A 50 4.47 -9.61 -14.82
CA LEU A 50 5.76 -9.36 -14.19
C LEU A 50 5.66 -9.46 -12.67
N LYS A 51 5.71 -10.69 -12.15
CA LYS A 51 5.61 -10.96 -10.70
C LYS A 51 6.90 -10.70 -9.94
N GLU A 52 8.04 -10.87 -10.60
CA GLU A 52 9.36 -10.74 -10.00
C GLU A 52 10.36 -10.13 -10.99
N PHE A 53 11.31 -9.38 -10.44
CA PHE A 53 12.44 -8.83 -11.16
C PHE A 53 13.67 -8.92 -10.26
N GLU A 54 14.76 -9.49 -10.77
CA GLU A 54 16.02 -9.68 -10.02
C GLU A 54 15.83 -10.38 -8.65
N GLY A 55 14.89 -11.33 -8.57
CA GLY A 55 14.58 -12.08 -7.34
C GLY A 55 13.78 -11.28 -6.29
N LYS A 56 13.30 -10.09 -6.64
CA LYS A 56 12.38 -9.29 -5.81
C LYS A 56 10.98 -9.31 -6.41
N THR A 57 9.97 -9.46 -5.57
CA THR A 57 8.58 -9.44 -6.03
C THR A 57 8.09 -8.01 -6.25
N LEU A 58 7.29 -7.81 -7.30
CA LEU A 58 6.59 -6.54 -7.53
C LEU A 58 5.32 -6.52 -6.69
N VAL A 59 5.11 -5.42 -5.97
CA VAL A 59 3.98 -5.21 -5.08
C VAL A 59 3.34 -3.87 -5.40
N SER A 60 2.10 -3.93 -5.86
CA SER A 60 1.33 -2.74 -6.17
C SER A 60 0.79 -2.09 -4.91
N GLU A 61 0.96 -0.77 -4.79
CA GLU A 61 0.57 0.02 -3.62
C GLU A 61 -0.95 0.14 -3.45
N THR A 62 -1.70 -0.02 -4.55
CA THR A 62 -3.17 0.04 -4.57
C THR A 62 -3.83 -1.26 -4.12
N LYS A 63 -3.05 -2.36 -4.02
CA LYS A 63 -3.56 -3.67 -3.60
C LYS A 63 -3.47 -3.83 -2.08
N GLU A 64 -4.38 -4.62 -1.53
CA GLU A 64 -4.36 -4.94 -0.10
C GLU A 64 -3.07 -5.69 0.30
N GLY A 65 -2.58 -5.44 1.51
CA GLY A 65 -1.47 -6.20 2.09
C GLY A 65 -0.07 -5.65 1.79
N LEU A 66 0.07 -4.35 1.56
CA LEU A 66 1.38 -3.71 1.42
C LEU A 66 2.24 -3.94 2.67
N GLU A 67 3.25 -4.80 2.55
CA GLU A 67 4.25 -5.02 3.59
C GLU A 67 5.38 -4.00 3.41
N LEU A 68 5.53 -3.14 4.41
CA LEU A 68 6.66 -2.22 4.50
C LEU A 68 7.67 -2.79 5.50
N PRO A 69 8.98 -2.55 5.29
CA PRO A 69 9.99 -2.86 6.28
C PRO A 69 9.78 -1.93 7.50
N GLU A 70 8.97 -2.41 8.46
CA GLU A 70 8.67 -1.74 9.72
C GLU A 70 9.52 -2.32 10.85
N ASP A 71 10.03 -1.45 11.73
CA ASP A 71 10.71 -1.84 12.95
C ASP A 71 9.72 -2.40 14.00
N GLU A 72 10.21 -3.17 14.97
CA GLU A 72 9.36 -3.80 16.00
C GLU A 72 8.51 -2.79 16.80
N GLU A 73 9.01 -1.57 17.00
CA GLU A 73 8.27 -0.51 17.68
C GLU A 73 7.07 -0.01 16.85
N GLU A 74 7.25 0.08 15.53
CA GLU A 74 6.24 0.57 14.62
C GLU A 74 5.12 -0.46 14.41
N LYS A 75 5.49 -1.75 14.36
CA LYS A 75 4.52 -2.86 14.41
C LYS A 75 3.65 -2.84 15.66
N LYS A 76 4.25 -2.61 16.84
CA LYS A 76 3.49 -2.50 18.11
C LYS A 76 2.53 -1.32 18.09
N LYS A 77 2.98 -0.14 17.62
CA LYS A 77 2.10 1.03 17.47
C LYS A 77 0.94 0.74 16.51
N GLN A 78 1.18 0.00 15.44
CA GLN A 78 0.15 -0.36 14.48
C GLN A 78 -0.86 -1.34 15.08
N GLU A 79 -0.43 -2.36 15.83
CA GLU A 79 -1.33 -3.26 16.55
C GLU A 79 -2.19 -2.54 17.59
N GLU A 80 -1.58 -1.66 18.41
CA GLU A 80 -2.34 -0.86 19.38
C GLU A 80 -3.41 0.02 18.71
N LYS A 81 -3.07 0.66 17.58
CA LYS A 81 -4.02 1.47 16.81
C LYS A 81 -5.12 0.59 16.21
N LYS A 82 -4.79 -0.58 15.65
CA LYS A 82 -5.79 -1.54 15.14
C LYS A 82 -6.79 -1.91 16.22
N THR A 83 -6.35 -2.22 17.44
CA THR A 83 -7.24 -2.53 18.56
C THR A 83 -8.08 -1.32 18.98
N LYS A 84 -7.50 -0.11 19.04
CA LYS A 84 -8.23 1.12 19.39
C LYS A 84 -9.36 1.45 18.40
N PHE A 85 -9.11 1.25 17.11
CA PHE A 85 -10.07 1.59 16.05
C PHE A 85 -10.94 0.41 15.60
N GLU A 86 -10.78 -0.78 16.18
CA GLU A 86 -11.55 -1.96 15.82
C GLU A 86 -13.07 -1.74 15.96
N ASN A 87 -13.49 -1.10 17.06
CA ASN A 87 -14.88 -0.76 17.30
C ASN A 87 -15.44 0.21 16.26
N LEU A 88 -14.64 1.22 15.87
CA LEU A 88 -15.02 2.16 14.82
C LEU A 88 -15.14 1.44 13.46
N CYS A 89 -14.20 0.56 13.13
CA CYS A 89 -14.25 -0.24 11.90
C CYS A 89 -15.47 -1.17 11.84
N LYS A 90 -15.94 -1.71 12.98
CA LYS A 90 -17.17 -2.51 13.05
C LYS A 90 -18.41 -1.64 12.77
N ILE A 91 -18.53 -0.49 13.42
CA ILE A 91 -19.65 0.44 13.16
C ILE A 91 -19.66 0.90 11.69
N MET A 92 -18.48 1.18 11.12
CA MET A 92 -18.36 1.57 9.72
C MET A 92 -18.75 0.43 8.76
N LYS A 93 -18.38 -0.82 9.08
CA LYS A 93 -18.81 -2.01 8.35
C LYS A 93 -20.34 -2.12 8.33
N ASP A 94 -20.98 -1.96 9.49
CA ASP A 94 -22.43 -2.06 9.64
C ASP A 94 -23.17 -0.99 8.83
N ILE A 95 -22.64 0.24 8.78
CA ILE A 95 -23.23 1.34 7.99
C ILE A 95 -23.07 1.10 6.47
N PHE A 96 -21.94 0.51 6.05
CA PHE A 96 -21.57 0.34 4.64
C PHE A 96 -21.71 -1.09 4.11
N GLU A 97 -22.48 -1.96 4.78
CA GLU A 97 -22.62 -3.41 4.54
C GLU A 97 -22.78 -3.82 3.07
N LYS A 98 -23.36 -2.96 2.22
CA LYS A 98 -23.61 -3.26 0.79
C LYS A 98 -22.57 -2.71 -0.19
N LYS A 99 -21.66 -1.82 0.25
CA LYS A 99 -20.72 -1.13 -0.64
C LYS A 99 -19.26 -1.51 -0.45
N VAL A 100 -18.90 -2.06 0.71
CA VAL A 100 -17.49 -2.32 1.05
C VAL A 100 -17.34 -3.75 1.57
N LYS A 101 -16.40 -4.49 0.97
CA LYS A 101 -16.14 -5.90 1.32
C LYS A 101 -15.37 -6.04 2.63
N THR A 102 -14.35 -5.21 2.84
CA THR A 102 -13.49 -5.24 4.03
C THR A 102 -13.11 -3.81 4.43
N TRP A 103 -13.25 -3.49 5.72
CA TRP A 103 -12.68 -2.27 6.30
C TRP A 103 -11.43 -2.65 7.09
N LEU A 104 -10.33 -2.00 6.76
CA LEU A 104 -9.06 -2.10 7.45
C LEU A 104 -8.66 -0.71 7.95
N CYS A 105 -8.17 -0.64 9.19
CA CYS A 105 -7.63 0.59 9.71
C CYS A 105 -6.21 0.77 9.16
N GLN A 106 -6.07 1.51 8.06
CA GLN A 106 -4.79 2.04 7.62
C GLN A 106 -4.51 3.29 8.44
N THR A 107 -3.96 3.09 9.64
CA THR A 107 -3.50 4.21 10.46
C THR A 107 -2.08 4.55 10.05
N ASP A 108 -1.95 5.47 9.10
CA ASP A 108 -0.91 6.51 9.02
C ASP A 108 -0.91 7.03 7.57
N TRP A 109 -1.78 8.01 7.34
CA TRP A 109 -1.62 9.05 6.33
C TRP A 109 -0.64 10.08 6.93
#